data_AF-A0A954YZJ9-F1
#
_entry.id   AF-A0A954YZJ9-F1
#
_cell.length_a   1.000
_cell.length_b   1.000
_cell.length_c   1.000
_cell.angle_alpha   90.00
_cell.angle_beta   90.00
_cell.angle_gamma   90.00
#
_symmetry.space_group_name_H-M   'P 1'
#
loop_
_entity.id
_entity.type
_entity.pdbx_description
1 polymer ?
#
loop_
_entity_poly.entity_id
_entity_poly.type
_entity_poly.pdbx_seq_one_letter_code
_entity_poly.pdbx_strand_id
1 'polypeptide(L)'
;MTRDCDHFRARLDDWLDGTIEDADRSRIEAHLADCQACASMASAERRLTMDLSILNDLGNRIAHQAVEAPPQTKPRTRFNPGRIAAAVAILVGGGYAAVQFATRTPGVKESSDIDVNVESPAPIQTTFMMPRDDTRMSVRMPSENPRVHIVWLYDTAPDVAADAPIENESEGAGSAAPHVEPS
;
A
#
# COMPACT_ATOMS: atom_id res chain seq x y z
N MET A 1 5.58 -24.08 -25.33
CA MET A 1 4.48 -23.30 -24.71
C MET A 1 4.93 -22.51 -23.49
N THR A 2 5.81 -23.01 -22.59
CA THR A 2 6.29 -22.21 -21.44
C THR A 2 7.15 -21.00 -21.82
N ARG A 3 8.05 -21.15 -22.81
CA ARG A 3 8.97 -20.08 -23.24
C ARG A 3 8.26 -18.83 -23.80
N ASP A 4 7.12 -19.01 -24.48
CA ASP A 4 6.35 -17.90 -25.05
C ASP A 4 5.58 -17.13 -23.97
N CYS A 5 5.14 -17.81 -22.91
CA CYS A 5 4.50 -17.16 -21.76
C CYS A 5 5.48 -16.27 -20.99
N ASP A 6 6.73 -16.70 -20.82
CA ASP A 6 7.75 -15.91 -20.11
C ASP A 6 8.14 -14.67 -20.92
N HIS A 7 8.26 -14.81 -22.25
CA HIS A 7 8.48 -13.68 -23.15
C HIS A 7 7.30 -12.70 -23.13
N PHE A 8 6.06 -13.22 -23.14
CA PHE A 8 4.86 -12.39 -23.01
C PHE A 8 4.85 -11.61 -21.69
N ARG A 9 5.13 -12.26 -20.56
CA ARG A 9 5.19 -11.60 -19.23
C ARG A 9 6.20 -10.46 -19.19
N ALA A 10 7.39 -10.68 -19.76
CA ALA A 10 8.44 -9.66 -19.80
C ALA A 10 8.07 -8.44 -20.67
N ARG A 11 7.08 -8.56 -21.57
CA ARG A 11 6.67 -7.53 -22.54
C ARG A 11 5.23 -7.05 -22.30
N LEU A 12 4.61 -7.47 -21.21
CA LEU A 12 3.21 -7.18 -20.93
C LEU A 12 3.00 -5.69 -20.66
N ASP A 13 3.85 -5.09 -19.81
CA ASP A 13 3.80 -3.65 -19.50
C ASP A 13 3.97 -2.79 -20.77
N ASP A 14 4.97 -3.07 -21.60
CA ASP A 14 5.19 -2.36 -22.87
C ASP A 14 3.97 -2.45 -23.82
N TRP A 15 3.29 -3.60 -23.82
CA TRP A 15 2.08 -3.79 -24.62
C TRP A 15 0.87 -3.07 -24.03
N LEU A 16 0.73 -3.03 -22.70
CA LEU A 16 -0.32 -2.27 -22.01
C LEU A 16 -0.15 -0.76 -22.20
N ASP A 17 1.08 -0.28 -22.16
CA ASP A 17 1.43 1.13 -22.38
C ASP A 17 1.40 1.52 -23.87
N GLY A 18 1.30 0.53 -24.77
CA GLY A 18 1.28 0.75 -26.22
C GLY A 18 2.63 1.16 -26.80
N THR A 19 3.73 0.95 -26.08
CA THR A 19 5.10 1.28 -26.48
C THR A 19 5.77 0.18 -27.30
N ILE A 20 5.12 -0.97 -27.44
CA ILE A 20 5.61 -2.11 -28.20
C ILE A 20 5.52 -1.92 -29.73
N GLU A 21 6.51 -2.42 -30.47
CA GLU A 21 6.55 -2.44 -31.95
C GLU A 21 5.39 -3.27 -32.54
N ASP A 22 4.91 -2.89 -33.73
CA ASP A 22 3.75 -3.55 -34.38
C ASP A 22 3.97 -5.05 -34.63
N ALA A 23 5.20 -5.45 -34.99
CA ALA A 23 5.54 -6.85 -35.22
C ALA A 23 5.40 -7.70 -33.95
N ASP A 24 5.84 -7.16 -32.81
CA ASP A 24 5.71 -7.83 -31.52
C ASP A 24 4.29 -7.76 -30.98
N ARG A 25 3.56 -6.66 -31.25
CA ARG A 25 2.14 -6.54 -30.93
C ARG A 25 1.33 -7.68 -31.55
N SER A 26 1.50 -7.93 -32.85
CA SER A 26 0.80 -9.03 -33.53
C SER A 26 1.14 -10.40 -32.94
N ARG A 27 2.38 -10.62 -32.50
CA ARG A 27 2.79 -11.88 -31.84
C ARG A 27 2.12 -12.04 -30.48
N ILE A 28 2.08 -10.97 -29.68
CA ILE A 28 1.40 -10.98 -28.38
C ILE A 28 -0.10 -11.22 -28.57
N GLU A 29 -0.74 -10.54 -29.52
CA GLU A 29 -2.16 -10.73 -29.81
C GLU A 29 -2.47 -12.17 -30.25
N ALA A 30 -1.63 -12.77 -31.10
CA ALA A 30 -1.76 -14.18 -31.46
C ALA A 30 -1.61 -15.10 -30.23
N HIS A 31 -0.63 -14.84 -29.36
CA HIS A 31 -0.43 -15.61 -28.13
C HIS A 31 -1.62 -15.48 -27.17
N LEU A 32 -2.19 -14.28 -27.03
CA LEU A 32 -3.37 -14.03 -26.20
C LEU A 32 -4.62 -14.74 -26.72
N ALA A 33 -4.74 -14.94 -28.03
CA ALA A 33 -5.82 -15.72 -28.62
C ALA A 33 -5.69 -17.22 -28.29
N ASP A 34 -4.46 -17.73 -28.18
CA ASP A 34 -4.19 -19.16 -27.95
C ASP A 34 -4.04 -19.53 -26.47
N CYS A 35 -3.64 -18.60 -25.59
CA CYS A 35 -3.33 -18.86 -24.19
C CYS A 35 -4.28 -18.15 -23.21
N GLN A 36 -5.26 -18.89 -22.69
CA GLN A 36 -6.26 -18.37 -21.74
C GLN A 36 -5.64 -17.83 -20.43
N ALA A 37 -4.56 -18.44 -19.95
CA ALA A 37 -3.89 -17.99 -18.73
C ALA A 37 -3.31 -16.57 -18.91
N CYS A 38 -2.56 -16.36 -19.99
CA CYS A 38 -2.00 -15.04 -20.32
C CYS A 38 -3.10 -14.02 -20.60
N ALA A 39 -4.19 -14.41 -21.28
CA ALA A 39 -5.35 -13.54 -21.49
C ALA A 39 -6.02 -13.09 -20.17
N SER A 40 -6.18 -14.01 -19.21
CA SER A 40 -6.75 -13.67 -17.91
C SER A 40 -5.87 -12.69 -17.12
N MET A 41 -4.55 -12.91 -17.14
CA MET A 41 -3.56 -12.02 -16.50
C MET A 41 -3.59 -10.62 -17.11
N ALA A 42 -3.52 -10.52 -18.44
CA ALA A 42 -3.62 -9.24 -19.16
C ALA A 42 -4.93 -8.50 -18.85
N SER A 43 -6.04 -9.24 -18.71
CA SER A 43 -7.34 -8.64 -18.36
C SER A 43 -7.38 -8.11 -16.92
N ALA A 44 -6.67 -8.76 -16.00
CA ALA A 44 -6.57 -8.34 -14.60
C ALA A 44 -5.73 -7.06 -14.49
N GLU A 45 -4.57 -7.01 -15.15
CA GLU A 45 -3.72 -5.82 -15.16
C GLU A 45 -4.41 -4.62 -15.81
N ARG A 46 -5.10 -4.80 -16.95
CA ARG A 46 -5.91 -3.73 -17.55
C ARG A 46 -6.94 -3.15 -16.59
N ARG A 47 -7.58 -3.98 -15.76
CA ARG A 47 -8.53 -3.52 -14.75
C ARG A 47 -7.83 -2.66 -13.69
N LEU A 48 -6.69 -3.10 -13.20
CA LEU A 48 -5.89 -2.32 -12.24
C LEU A 48 -5.46 -0.98 -12.84
N THR A 49 -4.98 -0.95 -14.09
CA THR A 49 -4.61 0.29 -14.77
C THR A 49 -5.80 1.24 -14.92
N MET A 50 -6.98 0.72 -15.27
CA MET A 50 -8.21 1.50 -15.32
C MET A 50 -8.59 2.06 -13.95
N ASP A 51 -8.58 1.25 -12.89
CA ASP A 51 -8.91 1.69 -11.53
C ASP A 51 -7.94 2.77 -11.03
N LEU A 52 -6.64 2.61 -11.28
CA LEU A 52 -5.62 3.60 -10.94
C LEU A 52 -5.81 4.91 -11.71
N SER A 53 -6.21 4.85 -12.99
CA SER A 53 -6.52 6.06 -13.76
C SER A 53 -7.71 6.83 -13.18
N ILE A 54 -8.76 6.12 -12.74
CA ILE A 54 -9.94 6.74 -12.10
C ILE A 54 -9.54 7.42 -10.78
N LEU A 55 -8.70 6.77 -9.98
CA LEU A 55 -8.18 7.34 -8.73
C LEU A 55 -7.33 8.58 -8.99
N ASN A 56 -6.47 8.54 -10.01
CA ASN A 56 -5.68 9.69 -10.43
C ASN A 56 -6.57 10.87 -10.85
N ASP A 57 -7.60 10.62 -11.66
CA ASP A 57 -8.56 11.65 -12.08
C ASP A 57 -9.35 12.23 -10.90
N LEU A 58 -9.72 11.40 -9.91
CA LEU A 58 -10.34 11.88 -8.68
C LEU A 58 -9.38 12.74 -7.87
N GLY A 59 -8.12 12.31 -7.72
CA GLY A 59 -7.07 13.07 -7.04
C GLY A 59 -6.86 14.44 -7.68
N ASN A 60 -6.78 14.49 -9.01
CA ASN A 60 -6.65 15.73 -9.76
C ASN A 60 -7.84 16.67 -9.56
N ARG A 61 -9.08 16.15 -9.57
CA ARG A 61 -10.27 16.98 -9.30
C ARG A 61 -10.27 17.59 -7.91
N ILE A 62 -9.88 16.82 -6.89
CA ILE A 62 -9.79 17.33 -5.51
C ILE A 62 -8.69 18.40 -5.42
N ALA A 63 -7.54 18.18 -6.05
CA ALA A 63 -6.44 19.14 -6.09
C ALA A 63 -6.88 20.46 -6.74
N HIS A 64 -7.59 20.41 -7.87
CA HIS A 64 -8.11 21.61 -8.54
C HIS A 64 -9.17 22.34 -7.71
N GLN A 65 -10.11 21.62 -7.09
CA GLN A 65 -11.11 22.23 -6.20
C GLN A 65 -10.48 22.92 -4.99
N ALA A 66 -9.41 22.35 -4.42
CA ALA A 66 -8.70 22.94 -3.29
C ALA A 66 -7.96 24.24 -3.67
N VAL A 67 -7.51 24.38 -4.93
CA VAL A 67 -6.85 25.59 -5.43
C VAL A 67 -7.87 26.70 -5.73
N GLU A 68 -9.04 26.34 -6.26
CA GLU A 68 -10.07 27.31 -6.66
C GLU A 68 -10.99 27.73 -5.51
N ALA A 69 -11.12 26.91 -4.46
CA ALA A 69 -11.91 27.29 -3.30
C ALA A 69 -11.36 28.61 -2.73
N PRO A 70 -12.15 29.70 -2.73
CA PRO A 70 -11.73 30.93 -2.09
C PRO A 70 -11.36 30.60 -0.64
N PRO A 71 -10.28 31.21 -0.09
CA PRO A 71 -9.85 30.91 1.26
C PRO A 71 -11.08 31.04 2.17
N GLN A 72 -11.51 29.89 2.70
CA GLN A 72 -12.62 29.83 3.65
C GLN A 72 -12.16 30.65 4.84
N THR A 73 -12.51 31.93 4.84
CA THR A 73 -12.35 32.77 6.02
C THR A 73 -13.23 32.10 7.06
N LYS A 74 -12.61 31.34 7.96
CA LYS A 74 -13.32 30.75 9.10
C LYS A 74 -14.16 31.90 9.66
N PRO A 75 -15.50 31.82 9.66
CA PRO A 75 -16.29 32.87 10.27
C PRO A 75 -15.72 32.99 11.67
N ARG A 76 -15.25 34.18 12.04
CA ARG A 76 -14.77 34.45 13.40
C ARG A 76 -15.98 34.24 14.29
N THR A 77 -16.22 33.00 14.69
CA THR A 77 -17.26 32.66 15.64
C THR A 77 -16.83 33.40 16.89
N ARG A 78 -17.55 34.48 17.24
CA ARG A 78 -17.33 35.15 18.52
C ARG A 78 -17.43 34.06 19.56
N PHE A 79 -16.28 33.74 20.15
CA PHE A 79 -16.14 32.72 21.16
C PHE A 79 -16.99 33.19 22.33
N ASN A 80 -18.20 32.64 22.46
CA ASN A 80 -19.06 32.86 23.62
C ASN A 80 -18.72 31.75 24.62
N PRO A 81 -17.81 31.99 25.59
CA PRO A 81 -17.31 30.96 26.49
C PRO A 81 -18.42 30.27 27.30
N GLY A 82 -19.59 30.91 27.47
CA GLY A 82 -20.73 30.34 28.18
C GLY A 82 -21.34 29.08 27.54
N ARG A 83 -21.14 28.80 26.24
CA ARG A 83 -21.72 27.60 25.59
C ARG A 83 -20.87 26.32 25.73
N ILE A 84 -19.57 26.44 26.03
CA ILE A 84 -18.67 25.28 26.12
C ILE A 84 -18.86 24.53 27.45
N ALA A 85 -19.17 25.24 28.54
CA ALA A 85 -19.39 24.63 29.85
C ALA A 85 -20.56 23.62 29.87
N ALA A 86 -21.62 23.88 29.11
CA ALA A 86 -22.79 22.98 29.06
C ALA A 86 -22.53 21.68 28.27
N ALA A 87 -21.68 21.71 27.24
CA ALA A 87 -21.42 20.54 26.40
C ALA A 87 -20.45 19.53 27.07
N VAL A 88 -19.48 20.01 27.85
CA VAL A 88 -18.54 19.14 28.59
C VAL A 88 -19.26 18.32 29.66
N ALA A 89 -20.27 18.90 30.32
CA ALA A 89 -21.06 18.18 31.33
C ALA A 89 -21.86 17.00 30.74
N ILE A 90 -22.32 17.12 29.49
CA ILE A 90 -23.09 16.06 28.80
C ILE A 90 -22.18 14.91 28.35
N LEU A 91 -20.95 15.21 27.91
CA LEU A 91 -20.00 14.18 27.46
C LEU A 91 -19.44 13.35 28.61
N VAL A 92 -19.12 13.95 29.75
CA VAL A 92 -18.62 13.22 30.93
C VAL A 92 -19.73 12.36 31.56
N GLY A 93 -20.99 12.83 31.54
CA GLY A 93 -22.13 12.05 32.01
C GLY A 93 -22.56 10.91 31.07
N GLY A 94 -22.49 11.11 29.76
CA GLY A 94 -22.93 10.12 28.76
C GLY A 94 -21.90 9.02 28.46
N GLY A 95 -20.61 9.32 28.52
CA GLY A 95 -19.54 8.36 28.20
C GLY A 95 -19.45 7.18 29.16
N TYR A 96 -19.79 7.37 30.43
CA TYR A 96 -19.68 6.32 31.46
C TYR A 96 -20.71 5.18 31.27
N ALA A 97 -21.83 5.43 30.57
CA ALA A 97 -22.86 4.43 30.33
C ALA A 97 -22.58 3.54 29.09
N ALA A 98 -21.85 4.03 28.10
CA ALA A 98 -21.60 3.31 26.84
C ALA A 98 -20.47 2.27 26.92
N VAL A 99 -19.48 2.49 27.81
CA VAL A 99 -18.29 1.61 27.93
C VAL A 99 -18.64 0.22 28.49
N GLN A 100 -19.75 0.07 29.23
CA GLN A 100 -20.18 -1.24 29.76
C GLN A 100 -20.80 -2.17 28.71
N PHE A 101 -21.17 -1.68 27.51
CA PHE A 101 -21.89 -2.49 26.52
C PHE A 101 -21.01 -3.01 25.36
N ALA A 102 -19.79 -2.50 25.19
CA ALA A 102 -18.99 -2.73 23.98
C ALA A 102 -17.93 -3.85 24.07
N THR A 103 -17.83 -4.58 25.18
CA THR A 103 -16.79 -5.63 25.38
C THR A 103 -17.16 -7.02 24.83
N ARG A 104 -18.07 -7.13 23.87
CA ARG A 104 -18.41 -8.42 23.24
C ARG A 104 -18.55 -8.30 21.72
N THR A 105 -17.49 -8.62 20.98
CA THR A 105 -17.62 -9.35 19.70
C THR A 105 -16.34 -10.09 19.30
N PRO A 106 -16.47 -11.23 18.58
CA PRO A 106 -15.43 -12.23 18.35
C PRO A 106 -14.64 -12.01 17.05
N GLY A 107 -13.46 -12.62 17.01
CA GLY A 107 -12.44 -12.47 15.97
C GLY A 107 -12.82 -12.97 14.57
N VAL A 108 -12.25 -12.27 13.58
CA VAL A 108 -12.26 -12.61 12.16
C VAL A 108 -10.83 -12.96 11.77
N LYS A 109 -10.65 -14.12 11.14
CA LYS A 109 -9.35 -14.62 10.63
C LYS A 109 -9.06 -14.00 9.28
N GLU A 110 -7.84 -13.50 9.12
CA GLU A 110 -7.33 -12.84 7.91
C GLU A 110 -6.49 -13.84 7.08
N SER A 111 -6.64 -13.76 5.76
CA SER A 111 -6.01 -14.62 4.75
C SER A 111 -4.86 -13.87 4.08
N SER A 112 -3.66 -14.45 4.14
CA SER A 112 -2.43 -14.05 3.44
C SER A 112 -2.44 -14.61 1.99
N ASP A 113 -1.63 -14.27 0.99
CA ASP A 113 -0.36 -13.54 0.80
C ASP A 113 -0.29 -13.11 -0.68
N ILE A 114 0.31 -11.95 -1.02
CA ILE A 114 0.97 -11.72 -2.33
C ILE A 114 2.18 -10.81 -2.13
N ASP A 115 3.37 -11.36 -2.39
CA ASP A 115 4.67 -10.68 -2.41
C ASP A 115 4.94 -10.10 -3.82
N VAL A 116 5.29 -8.82 -3.92
CA VAL A 116 5.82 -8.24 -5.17
C VAL A 116 7.04 -7.36 -4.85
N ASN A 117 8.19 -7.83 -5.31
CA ASN A 117 9.49 -7.19 -5.27
C ASN A 117 9.67 -6.31 -6.52
N VAL A 118 9.98 -5.02 -6.38
CA VAL A 118 10.29 -4.12 -7.52
C VAL A 118 11.51 -3.24 -7.19
N GLU A 119 12.46 -3.25 -8.12
CA GLU A 119 13.79 -2.65 -8.05
C GLU A 119 13.77 -1.11 -8.31
N SER A 120 14.72 -0.38 -7.71
CA SER A 120 14.59 1.05 -7.37
C SER A 120 15.33 2.02 -8.31
N PRO A 121 14.72 3.16 -8.74
CA PRO A 121 15.41 4.29 -9.37
C PRO A 121 16.00 5.28 -8.33
N ALA A 122 16.89 6.18 -8.79
CA ALA A 122 17.80 7.07 -8.03
C ALA A 122 17.29 7.66 -6.68
N PRO A 123 18.18 7.86 -5.69
CA PRO A 123 17.79 8.11 -4.31
C PRO A 123 17.06 9.45 -4.13
N ILE A 124 15.74 9.36 -4.00
CA ILE A 124 14.91 10.43 -3.45
C ILE A 124 15.32 10.59 -1.99
N GLN A 125 15.75 11.79 -1.57
CA GLN A 125 15.99 12.07 -0.15
C GLN A 125 14.65 12.13 0.59
N THR A 126 14.14 10.97 0.98
CA THR A 126 12.98 10.84 1.86
C THR A 126 13.41 11.17 3.28
N THR A 127 12.93 12.29 3.81
CA THR A 127 13.09 12.60 5.24
C THR A 127 12.05 11.79 6.01
N PHE A 128 12.52 10.78 6.74
CA PHE A 128 11.69 10.00 7.65
C PHE A 128 11.51 10.80 8.95
N MET A 129 10.26 11.07 9.33
CA MET A 129 9.94 11.64 10.64
C MET A 129 9.21 10.56 11.44
N MET A 130 9.86 10.05 12.48
CA MET A 130 9.22 9.25 13.53
C MET A 130 8.96 10.16 14.74
N PRO A 131 7.70 10.51 15.03
CA PRO A 131 7.35 11.09 16.33
C PRO A 131 7.64 10.05 17.42
N ARG A 132 8.16 10.50 18.57
CA ARG A 132 8.70 9.62 19.62
C ARG A 132 7.66 8.72 20.31
N ASP A 133 6.37 8.96 20.07
CA ASP A 133 5.25 8.30 20.76
C ASP A 133 4.18 7.71 19.82
N ASP A 134 4.45 7.61 18.51
CA ASP A 134 3.45 7.17 17.52
C ASP A 134 3.88 5.87 16.83
N THR A 135 3.02 4.85 16.84
CA THR A 135 3.21 3.54 16.18
C THR A 135 3.08 3.63 14.65
N ARG A 136 3.38 4.80 14.08
CA ARG A 136 3.14 5.09 12.67
C ARG A 136 4.36 5.74 12.04
N MET A 137 4.85 5.11 10.98
CA MET A 137 5.87 5.69 10.14
C MET A 137 5.19 6.56 9.08
N SER A 138 5.59 7.83 9.00
CA SER A 138 5.13 8.73 7.95
C SER A 138 6.22 8.97 6.91
N VAL A 139 5.89 8.76 5.63
CA VAL A 139 6.79 9.08 4.51
C VAL A 139 6.19 10.25 3.75
N ARG A 140 6.94 11.36 3.69
CA ARG A 140 6.61 12.47 2.81
C ARG A 140 7.11 12.17 1.40
N MET A 141 6.18 12.08 0.46
CA MET A 141 6.54 12.07 -0.95
C MET A 141 6.59 13.51 -1.48
N PRO A 142 7.62 13.87 -2.26
CA PRO A 142 7.63 15.14 -2.97
C PRO A 142 6.44 15.16 -3.95
N SER A 143 5.67 16.24 -3.90
CA SER A 143 4.59 16.55 -4.83
C SER A 143 5.01 17.79 -5.61
N GLU A 144 4.77 17.81 -6.92
CA GLU A 144 5.02 18.99 -7.77
C GLU A 144 4.20 20.21 -7.32
N ASN A 145 3.09 19.98 -6.62
CA ASN A 145 2.29 21.02 -6.00
C ASN A 145 2.74 21.26 -4.55
N PRO A 146 3.32 22.43 -4.21
CA PRO A 146 3.84 22.72 -2.87
C PRO A 146 2.73 22.88 -1.81
N ARG A 147 1.46 22.92 -2.21
CA ARG A 147 0.30 22.99 -1.30
C ARG A 147 -0.25 21.60 -0.97
N VAL A 148 0.22 20.55 -1.64
CA VAL A 148 -0.22 19.17 -1.43
C VAL A 148 0.93 18.40 -0.80
N HIS A 149 0.71 17.88 0.39
CA HIS A 149 1.64 16.97 1.07
C HIS A 149 1.01 15.58 1.09
N ILE A 150 1.57 14.66 0.32
CA ILE A 150 1.16 13.26 0.37
C ILE A 150 1.92 12.62 1.53
N VAL A 151 1.17 12.18 2.53
CA VAL A 151 1.70 11.50 3.71
C VAL A 151 1.13 10.10 3.73
N TRP A 152 1.98 9.12 3.48
CA TRP A 152 1.62 7.71 3.70
C TRP A 152 1.84 7.38 5.17
N LEU A 153 0.84 6.75 5.78
CA LEU A 153 0.89 6.27 7.15
C LEU A 153 1.00 4.75 7.12
N TYR A 154 2.14 4.23 7.56
CA TYR A 154 2.33 2.80 7.80
C TYR A 154 2.16 2.57 9.29
N ASP A 155 1.40 1.55 9.70
CA ASP A 155 1.49 1.07 11.08
C ASP A 155 2.83 0.33 11.23
N THR A 156 3.57 0.65 12.29
CA THR A 156 4.79 -0.08 12.64
C THR A 156 4.39 -1.47 13.07
N ALA A 157 5.06 -2.50 12.53
CA ALA A 157 4.84 -3.88 12.95
C ALA A 157 4.87 -3.96 14.49
N PRO A 158 3.93 -4.69 15.12
CA PRO A 158 3.99 -4.90 16.55
C PRO A 158 5.35 -5.52 16.88
N ASP A 159 5.96 -5.05 17.96
CA ASP A 159 7.30 -5.46 18.39
C ASP A 159 7.32 -6.96 18.72
N VAL A 160 7.56 -7.80 17.70
CA VAL A 160 7.57 -9.27 17.83
C VAL A 160 8.79 -9.76 18.63
N ALA A 161 9.70 -8.85 18.99
CA ALA A 161 10.96 -9.17 19.64
C ALA A 161 10.87 -9.23 21.18
N ALA A 162 9.74 -8.86 21.80
CA ALA A 162 9.67 -8.82 23.27
C ALA A 162 9.40 -10.18 23.92
N ASP A 163 8.80 -11.16 23.22
CA ASP A 163 8.33 -12.42 23.83
C ASP A 163 8.83 -13.71 23.16
N ALA A 164 9.70 -13.63 22.13
CA ALA A 164 10.31 -14.83 21.57
C ALA A 164 11.34 -15.40 22.57
N PRO A 165 11.18 -16.64 23.07
CA PRO A 165 12.21 -17.30 23.86
C PRO A 165 13.46 -17.44 23.00
N ILE A 166 14.60 -17.00 23.51
CA ILE A 166 15.90 -17.28 22.88
C ILE A 166 16.14 -18.79 23.05
N GLU A 167 15.64 -19.60 22.11
CA GLU A 167 16.05 -20.99 21.97
C GLU A 167 17.50 -20.99 21.50
N ASN A 168 18.42 -21.13 22.45
CA ASN A 168 19.82 -21.43 22.19
C ASN A 168 19.90 -22.79 21.50
N GLU A 169 19.94 -22.80 20.17
CA GLU A 169 20.34 -23.97 19.40
C GLU A 169 21.83 -24.26 19.67
N SER A 170 22.05 -25.14 20.63
CA SER A 170 23.31 -25.85 20.81
C SER A 170 23.55 -26.82 19.66
N GLU A 171 24.67 -26.63 18.96
CA GLU A 171 25.58 -27.68 18.46
C GLU A 171 24.94 -28.99 17.97
N GLY A 172 24.62 -29.04 16.67
CA GLY A 172 24.42 -30.26 15.91
C GLY A 172 25.61 -30.51 14.98
N ALA A 173 26.69 -31.08 15.51
CA ALA A 173 27.82 -31.55 14.73
C ALA A 173 27.44 -32.76 13.86
N GLY A 174 27.88 -32.73 12.60
CA GLY A 174 28.22 -33.93 11.83
C GLY A 174 27.19 -34.40 10.81
N SER A 175 27.61 -34.51 9.55
CA SER A 175 27.97 -35.84 8.99
C SER A 175 28.08 -35.81 7.46
N ALA A 176 29.32 -35.99 7.01
CA ALA A 176 29.80 -36.74 5.84
C ALA A 176 29.11 -36.56 4.45
N ALA A 177 29.88 -35.99 3.53
CA ALA A 177 29.73 -36.16 2.08
C ALA A 177 30.35 -37.50 1.62
N PRO A 178 29.76 -38.21 0.63
CA PRO A 178 30.46 -39.27 -0.08
C PRO A 178 31.15 -38.73 -1.34
N HIS A 179 32.41 -39.15 -1.47
CA HIS A 179 33.32 -38.97 -2.58
C HIS A 179 32.86 -39.82 -3.78
N VAL A 180 32.77 -39.22 -4.97
CA VAL A 180 32.51 -39.94 -6.24
C VAL A 180 33.74 -39.77 -7.14
N GLU A 181 34.42 -40.87 -7.44
CA GLU A 181 35.49 -40.97 -8.43
C GLU A 181 34.92 -40.97 -9.87
N PRO A 182 35.58 -40.32 -10.84
CA PRO A 182 35.23 -40.43 -12.25
C PRO A 182 35.97 -41.59 -12.94
N SER A 183 35.27 -42.31 -13.82
CA SER A 183 35.84 -43.16 -14.88
C SER A 183 35.73 -42.47 -16.23
#